data_AF-A0A3N5QFB9-F1
#
_entry.id   AF-A0A3N5QFB9-F1
#
_cell.length_a   1.000
_cell.length_b   1.000
_cell.length_c   1.000
_cell.angle_alpha   90.00
_cell.angle_beta   90.00
_cell.angle_gamma   90.00
#
_symmetry.space_group_name_H-M   'P 1'
#
loop_
_entity.id
_entity.type
_entity.pdbx_description
1 polymer ?
#
loop_
_entity_poly.entity_id
_entity_poly.type
_entity_poly.pdbx_seq_one_letter_code
_entity_poly.pdbx_strand_id
1 'polypeptide(L)'
;MELFPHCVETGLALARRVEAKYAPAWQNKTPQEQAALAMYFLPHGSKKPALCPTRPQVVKWYCPFANQNSFPSGHRYCINVYTGCSHACEYCYAAAYEPPQPAVKRDFAKLLHKDLADLERFDVPAAPIHLSNSTDPFQPLEASAGHTRLALQEILRHRRRFTSVVVLTKNPRLAVELGCVDLFRELASAHGAFCIEVSLAFWREEARLAYDPGAPSVQDRIDGIRRLRAAGVAVVLRIDPLFPRFPRWDSGCAADETSATRYR
;
A
#
# COMPACT_ATOMS: atom_id res chain seq x y z
N MET A 1 23.44 -0.65 -24.09
CA MET A 1 23.53 0.77 -24.48
C MET A 1 23.92 1.53 -23.23
N GLU A 2 25.20 1.84 -23.10
CA GLU A 2 25.84 2.42 -21.91
C GLU A 2 25.33 3.84 -21.65
N LEU A 3 24.26 3.92 -20.87
CA LEU A 3 24.03 5.09 -20.04
C LEU A 3 24.72 4.75 -18.70
N PHE A 4 25.37 5.70 -18.02
CA PHE A 4 25.55 5.70 -16.55
C PHE A 4 26.89 5.47 -15.81
N PRO A 5 28.12 5.58 -16.35
CA PRO A 5 29.30 5.59 -15.45
C PRO A 5 29.25 6.70 -14.39
N HIS A 6 28.89 7.93 -14.80
CA HIS A 6 28.76 9.08 -13.88
C HIS A 6 27.57 9.01 -12.92
N CYS A 7 26.51 8.28 -13.25
CA CYS A 7 25.34 8.15 -12.38
C CYS A 7 25.56 7.09 -11.29
N VAL A 8 26.36 6.05 -11.58
CA VAL A 8 26.68 5.02 -10.59
C VAL A 8 27.55 5.60 -9.48
N GLU A 9 28.61 6.34 -9.81
CA GLU A 9 29.48 6.95 -8.79
C GLU A 9 28.72 7.95 -7.91
N THR A 10 27.92 8.82 -8.54
CA THR A 10 27.06 9.78 -7.83
C THR A 10 26.08 9.06 -6.90
N GLY A 11 25.43 8.00 -7.39
CA GLY A 11 24.50 7.20 -6.60
C GLY A 11 25.18 6.49 -5.43
N LEU A 12 26.37 5.93 -5.63
CA LEU A 12 27.15 5.30 -4.55
C LEU A 12 27.58 6.33 -3.49
N ALA A 13 27.95 7.54 -3.89
CA ALA A 13 28.27 8.62 -2.96
C ALA A 13 27.05 9.01 -2.09
N LEU A 14 25.85 9.00 -2.66
CA LEU A 14 24.60 9.17 -1.92
C LEU A 14 24.29 7.96 -1.01
N ALA A 15 24.49 6.72 -1.51
CA ALA A 15 24.23 5.50 -0.77
C ALA A 15 25.08 5.39 0.51
N ARG A 16 26.32 5.86 0.49
CA ARG A 16 27.21 5.92 1.69
C ARG A 16 26.65 6.81 2.80
N ARG A 17 25.71 7.69 2.48
CA ARG A 17 25.09 8.66 3.39
C ARG A 17 23.69 8.23 3.82
N VAL A 18 23.22 7.02 3.49
CA VAL A 18 21.94 6.51 3.98
C VAL A 18 21.93 6.47 5.52
N GLU A 19 20.85 6.96 6.13
CA GLU A 19 20.65 6.77 7.56
C GLU A 19 20.65 5.28 7.91
N ALA A 20 21.37 4.91 8.99
CA ALA A 20 21.61 3.53 9.38
C ALA A 20 20.34 2.66 9.47
N LYS A 21 19.21 3.25 9.88
CA LYS A 21 17.93 2.54 9.96
C LYS A 21 17.43 2.02 8.61
N TYR A 22 17.82 2.61 7.48
CA TYR A 22 17.45 2.14 6.14
C TYR A 22 18.53 1.28 5.48
N ALA A 23 19.68 1.06 6.13
CA ALA A 23 20.75 0.22 5.61
C ALA A 23 20.31 -1.20 5.21
N PRO A 24 19.39 -1.88 5.93
CA PRO A 24 18.93 -3.23 5.54
C PRO A 24 18.41 -3.30 4.11
N ALA A 25 17.80 -2.23 3.62
CA ALA A 25 17.20 -2.22 2.30
C ALA A 25 18.22 -2.07 1.15
N TRP A 26 19.47 -1.71 1.49
CA TRP A 26 20.63 -1.68 0.58
C TRP A 26 21.54 -2.92 0.71
N GLN A 27 21.32 -3.78 1.71
CA GLN A 27 22.08 -5.02 1.86
C GLN A 27 21.75 -5.99 0.72
N ASN A 28 22.73 -6.80 0.32
CA ASN A 28 22.60 -7.80 -0.74
C ASN A 28 22.18 -7.23 -2.11
N LYS A 29 22.54 -5.98 -2.37
CA LYS A 29 22.33 -5.28 -3.65
C LYS A 29 23.68 -5.06 -4.33
N THR A 30 23.73 -5.20 -5.64
CA THR A 30 24.92 -4.86 -6.42
C THR A 30 25.21 -3.35 -6.33
N PRO A 31 26.44 -2.89 -6.58
CA PRO A 31 26.76 -1.46 -6.56
C PRO A 31 25.86 -0.62 -7.49
N GLN A 32 25.47 -1.18 -8.64
CA GLN A 32 24.56 -0.52 -9.57
C GLN A 32 23.14 -0.36 -8.98
N GLU A 33 22.61 -1.41 -8.36
CA GLU A 33 21.30 -1.34 -7.69
C GLU A 33 21.32 -0.38 -6.50
N GLN A 34 22.40 -0.38 -5.71
CA GLN A 34 22.57 0.56 -4.60
C GLN A 34 22.59 2.01 -5.07
N ALA A 35 23.29 2.29 -6.18
CA ALA A 35 23.32 3.60 -6.80
C ALA A 35 21.93 4.01 -7.32
N ALA A 36 21.24 3.12 -8.04
CA ALA A 36 19.90 3.36 -8.57
C ALA A 36 18.89 3.69 -7.46
N LEU A 37 18.87 2.91 -6.38
CA LEU A 37 18.02 3.15 -5.21
C LEU A 37 18.35 4.51 -4.57
N ALA A 38 19.63 4.84 -4.41
CA ALA A 38 20.04 6.12 -3.83
C ALA A 38 19.66 7.31 -4.71
N MET A 39 19.83 7.20 -6.03
CA MET A 39 19.41 8.22 -6.99
C MET A 39 17.89 8.42 -6.99
N TYR A 40 17.11 7.37 -6.76
CA TYR A 40 15.67 7.49 -6.74
C TYR A 40 15.12 8.05 -5.42
N PHE A 41 15.62 7.56 -4.28
CA PHE A 41 15.03 7.81 -2.97
C PHE A 41 15.61 9.02 -2.24
N LEU A 42 16.89 9.35 -2.45
CA LEU A 42 17.61 10.31 -1.60
C LEU A 42 17.65 11.71 -2.24
N PRO A 43 17.66 12.78 -1.42
CA PRO A 43 17.80 14.15 -1.93
C PRO A 43 19.23 14.42 -2.39
N HIS A 44 19.42 14.61 -3.70
CA HIS A 44 20.75 14.77 -4.33
C HIS A 44 21.51 16.00 -3.82
N GLY A 45 20.82 17.12 -3.62
CA GLY A 45 21.41 18.40 -3.21
C GLY A 45 21.55 18.60 -1.70
N SER A 46 21.16 17.61 -0.88
CA SER A 46 21.28 17.73 0.58
C SER A 46 22.75 17.74 1.00
N LYS A 47 23.12 18.60 1.94
CA LYS A 47 24.45 18.63 2.57
C LYS A 47 24.53 17.82 3.87
N LYS A 48 23.42 17.21 4.33
CA LYS A 48 23.38 16.45 5.58
C LYS A 48 24.27 15.21 5.50
N PRO A 49 25.03 14.86 6.56
CA PRO A 49 25.89 13.67 6.53
C PRO A 49 25.07 12.38 6.41
N ALA A 50 23.87 12.33 7.00
CA ALA A 50 22.92 11.23 6.89
C ALA A 50 21.65 11.67 6.14
N LEU A 51 21.14 10.80 5.27
CA LEU A 51 20.03 11.07 4.35
C LEU A 51 18.86 10.09 4.59
N CYS A 52 17.65 10.65 4.60
CA CYS A 52 16.38 9.92 4.57
C CYS A 52 15.84 9.80 3.12
N PRO A 53 15.07 8.75 2.81
CA PRO A 53 14.25 8.64 1.61
C PRO A 53 13.14 9.70 1.57
N THR A 54 13.38 10.84 0.92
CA THR A 54 12.43 11.96 0.85
C THR A 54 12.15 12.47 -0.57
N ARG A 55 12.82 11.91 -1.59
CA ARG A 55 12.71 12.38 -2.98
C ARG A 55 11.38 12.01 -3.67
N PRO A 56 10.93 10.74 -3.71
CA PRO A 56 9.69 10.39 -4.41
C PRO A 56 8.47 10.93 -3.66
N GLN A 57 7.48 11.38 -4.42
CA GLN A 57 6.29 12.03 -3.86
C GLN A 57 5.09 11.09 -3.79
N VAL A 58 5.00 10.15 -4.74
CA VAL A 58 3.90 9.22 -4.92
C VAL A 58 4.37 7.78 -4.74
N VAL A 59 5.37 7.33 -5.51
CA VAL A 59 5.87 5.94 -5.45
C VAL A 59 6.95 5.84 -4.38
N LYS A 60 6.51 5.73 -3.13
CA LYS A 60 7.37 5.77 -1.96
C LYS A 60 7.92 4.39 -1.61
N TRP A 61 8.92 4.38 -0.73
CA TRP A 61 9.31 3.16 -0.06
C TRP A 61 8.30 2.80 1.01
N TYR A 62 7.93 1.53 1.08
CA TYR A 62 7.12 1.05 2.18
C TYR A 62 7.92 0.95 3.50
N CYS A 63 7.90 2.06 4.24
CA CYS A 63 8.73 2.34 5.42
C CYS A 63 8.68 1.30 6.56
N PRO A 64 7.52 0.70 6.94
CA PRO A 64 7.47 -0.23 8.08
C PRO A 64 8.38 -1.45 7.93
N PHE A 65 8.77 -1.80 6.70
CA PHE A 65 9.66 -2.92 6.41
C PHE A 65 11.04 -2.49 5.90
N ALA A 66 11.17 -1.28 5.38
CA ALA A 66 12.44 -0.76 4.90
C ALA A 66 13.45 -0.52 6.03
N ASN A 67 12.97 -0.39 7.27
CA ASN A 67 13.79 -0.17 8.46
C ASN A 67 13.82 -1.35 9.46
N GLN A 68 13.28 -2.51 9.08
CA GLN A 68 13.27 -3.68 9.94
C GLN A 68 14.58 -4.46 9.82
N ASN A 69 15.26 -4.60 10.96
CA ASN A 69 16.45 -5.46 11.07
C ASN A 69 16.07 -6.92 11.33
N SER A 70 14.92 -7.16 11.98
CA SER A 70 14.38 -8.49 12.26
C SER A 70 13.30 -8.79 11.22
N PHE A 71 13.55 -9.77 10.34
CA PHE A 71 12.71 -10.13 9.18
C PHE A 71 12.64 -9.06 8.07
N PRO A 72 13.78 -8.67 7.47
CA PRO A 72 13.77 -7.70 6.38
C PRO A 72 12.95 -8.24 5.20
N SER A 73 11.83 -7.59 4.88
CA SER A 73 10.98 -7.97 3.74
C SER A 73 11.44 -7.36 2.41
N GLY A 74 12.55 -6.62 2.45
CA GLY A 74 13.29 -6.09 1.31
C GLY A 74 12.72 -4.79 0.73
N HIS A 75 13.20 -4.45 -0.47
CA HIS A 75 12.73 -3.32 -1.26
C HIS A 75 11.27 -3.52 -1.68
N ARG A 76 10.40 -2.56 -1.35
CA ARG A 76 8.96 -2.58 -1.65
C ARG A 76 8.45 -1.16 -1.84
N TYR A 77 7.64 -0.98 -2.88
CA TYR A 77 6.98 0.29 -3.15
C TYR A 77 5.63 0.37 -2.45
N CYS A 78 5.21 1.59 -2.13
CA CYS A 78 3.84 1.89 -1.80
C CYS A 78 3.36 3.17 -2.49
N ILE A 79 2.06 3.23 -2.79
CA ILE A 79 1.38 4.44 -3.24
C ILE A 79 0.12 4.58 -2.39
N ASN A 80 0.00 5.66 -1.62
CA ASN A 80 -1.29 6.07 -1.06
C ASN A 80 -1.91 7.06 -2.05
N VAL A 81 -3.00 6.70 -2.73
CA VAL A 81 -3.59 7.55 -3.81
C VAL A 81 -4.32 8.79 -3.27
N TYR A 82 -4.78 8.70 -2.03
CA TYR A 82 -5.47 9.75 -1.29
C TYR A 82 -4.68 10.13 -0.04
N THR A 83 -5.15 11.16 0.65
CA THR A 83 -4.72 11.55 1.98
C THR A 83 -5.92 11.39 2.91
N GLY A 84 -5.75 10.78 4.08
CA GLY A 84 -6.86 10.44 4.97
C GLY A 84 -7.82 9.38 4.39
N CYS A 85 -8.79 8.96 5.20
CA CYS A 85 -9.72 7.88 4.84
C CYS A 85 -11.09 8.09 5.47
N SER A 86 -12.15 8.07 4.64
CA SER A 86 -13.55 8.23 5.08
C SER A 86 -14.09 7.12 5.99
N HIS A 87 -13.41 5.97 6.07
CA HIS A 87 -13.88 4.82 6.85
C HIS A 87 -13.92 5.02 8.36
N ALA A 88 -13.15 5.98 8.89
CA ALA A 88 -13.13 6.34 10.32
C ALA A 88 -13.00 5.14 11.26
N CYS A 89 -12.06 4.21 10.98
CA CYS A 89 -11.88 3.04 11.83
C CYS A 89 -11.27 3.43 13.18
N GLU A 90 -11.89 3.02 14.29
CA GLU A 90 -11.44 3.24 15.67
C GLU A 90 -10.04 2.66 15.93
N TYR A 91 -9.70 1.58 15.25
CA TYR A 91 -8.42 0.87 15.37
C TYR A 91 -7.39 1.30 14.30
N CYS A 92 -7.64 2.38 13.56
CA CYS A 92 -6.79 2.77 12.43
C CYS A 92 -5.40 3.20 12.89
N TYR A 93 -4.38 2.38 12.61
CA TYR A 93 -2.98 2.75 12.89
C TYR A 93 -2.53 4.00 12.12
N ALA A 94 -3.14 4.29 10.97
CA ALA A 94 -2.82 5.45 10.16
C ALA A 94 -3.33 6.76 10.77
N ALA A 95 -4.28 6.72 11.71
CA ALA A 95 -4.76 7.93 12.39
C ALA A 95 -3.66 8.69 13.16
N ALA A 96 -2.55 8.03 13.47
CA ALA A 96 -1.39 8.66 14.10
C ALA A 96 -0.61 9.61 13.18
N TYR A 97 -0.78 9.53 11.85
CA TYR A 97 0.01 10.32 10.89
C TYR A 97 -0.72 10.75 9.61
N GLU A 98 -1.88 10.16 9.29
CA GLU A 98 -2.77 10.64 8.23
C GLU A 98 -3.77 11.66 8.81
N PRO A 99 -4.12 12.71 8.06
CA PRO A 99 -5.15 13.65 8.50
C PRO A 99 -6.51 12.96 8.58
N PRO A 100 -7.39 13.41 9.49
CA PRO A 100 -8.69 12.79 9.69
C PRO A 100 -9.61 12.97 8.49
N GLN A 101 -9.50 14.11 7.79
CA GLN A 101 -10.36 14.41 6.64
C GLN A 101 -9.79 13.85 5.35
N PRO A 102 -10.55 13.04 4.60
CA PRO A 102 -10.11 12.50 3.33
C PRO A 102 -10.02 13.60 2.27
N ALA A 103 -8.94 13.61 1.48
CA ALA A 103 -8.71 14.61 0.45
C ALA A 103 -8.02 14.04 -0.79
N VAL A 104 -8.31 14.67 -1.92
CA VAL A 104 -7.63 14.42 -3.20
C VAL A 104 -6.24 15.08 -3.17
N LYS A 105 -5.21 14.33 -3.59
CA LYS A 105 -3.84 14.85 -3.67
C LYS A 105 -3.69 15.80 -4.86
N ARG A 106 -3.27 17.04 -4.61
CA ARG A 106 -2.95 17.98 -5.69
C ARG A 106 -1.80 17.45 -6.54
N ASP A 107 -1.88 17.66 -7.85
CA ASP A 107 -0.84 17.28 -8.83
C ASP A 107 -0.52 15.77 -8.87
N PHE A 108 -1.39 14.90 -8.34
CA PHE A 108 -1.11 13.46 -8.20
C PHE A 108 -0.65 12.81 -9.51
N ALA A 109 -1.36 13.04 -10.62
CA ALA A 109 -1.02 12.50 -11.92
C ALA A 109 0.40 12.91 -12.37
N LYS A 110 0.69 14.21 -12.33
CA LYS A 110 1.98 14.78 -12.71
C LYS A 110 3.12 14.21 -11.86
N LEU A 111 2.90 14.09 -10.56
CA LEU A 111 3.90 13.57 -9.62
C LEU A 111 4.11 12.06 -9.80
N LEU A 112 3.04 11.30 -10.04
CA LEU A 112 3.11 9.88 -10.35
C LEU A 112 3.90 9.63 -11.64
N HIS A 113 3.59 10.34 -12.72
CA HIS A 113 4.32 10.22 -13.99
C HIS A 113 5.79 10.53 -13.84
N LYS A 114 6.13 11.57 -13.07
CA LYS A 114 7.52 11.91 -12.75
C LYS A 114 8.22 10.77 -11.99
N ASP A 115 7.59 10.24 -10.95
CA ASP A 115 8.16 9.17 -10.15
C ASP A 115 8.37 7.88 -10.97
N LEU A 116 7.43 7.54 -11.87
CA LEU A 116 7.55 6.38 -12.75
C LEU A 116 8.64 6.57 -13.82
N ALA A 117 8.72 7.75 -14.42
CA ALA A 117 9.80 8.09 -15.35
C ALA A 117 11.18 8.04 -14.66
N ASP A 118 11.26 8.47 -13.40
CA ASP A 118 12.48 8.39 -12.61
C ASP A 118 12.88 6.95 -12.28
N LEU A 119 11.90 6.05 -12.02
CA LEU A 119 12.19 4.62 -11.85
C LEU A 119 12.87 4.03 -13.09
N GLU A 120 12.42 4.42 -14.28
CA GLU A 120 13.02 4.00 -15.53
C GLU A 120 14.38 4.65 -15.77
N ARG A 121 14.45 5.96 -15.56
CA ARG A 121 15.66 6.75 -15.77
C ARG A 121 16.82 6.28 -14.93
N PHE A 122 16.61 5.94 -13.66
CA PHE A 122 17.68 5.47 -12.77
C PHE A 122 17.86 3.95 -12.80
N ASP A 123 17.07 3.25 -13.62
CA ASP A 123 17.02 1.80 -13.69
C ASP A 123 16.84 1.15 -12.31
N VAL A 124 15.86 1.64 -11.55
CA VAL A 124 15.63 1.18 -10.18
C VAL A 124 15.13 -0.27 -10.22
N PRO A 125 15.66 -1.16 -9.34
CA PRO A 125 15.27 -2.56 -9.33
C PRO A 125 13.77 -2.75 -9.12
N ALA A 126 13.20 -3.67 -9.89
CA ALA A 126 11.79 -4.01 -9.74
C ALA A 126 11.51 -4.58 -8.34
N ALA A 127 10.35 -4.23 -7.78
CA ALA A 127 9.92 -4.68 -6.45
C ALA A 127 8.40 -4.75 -6.33
N PRO A 128 7.85 -5.43 -5.30
CA PRO A 128 6.43 -5.42 -5.03
C PRO A 128 5.91 -4.00 -4.81
N ILE A 129 4.71 -3.69 -5.31
CA ILE A 129 4.02 -2.44 -5.01
C ILE A 129 2.68 -2.69 -4.31
N HIS A 130 2.47 -1.97 -3.21
CA HIS A 130 1.22 -1.98 -2.45
C HIS A 130 0.49 -0.65 -2.63
N LEU A 131 -0.76 -0.72 -3.08
CA LEU A 131 -1.64 0.43 -3.20
C LEU A 131 -2.43 0.62 -1.91
N SER A 132 -2.33 1.82 -1.35
CA SER A 132 -3.14 2.36 -0.27
C SER A 132 -3.05 1.55 1.03
N ASN A 133 -1.84 1.49 1.61
CA ASN A 133 -1.65 0.90 2.94
C ASN A 133 -2.20 1.80 4.05
N SER A 134 -2.12 3.13 3.91
CA SER A 134 -2.55 4.09 4.96
C SER A 134 -3.89 4.77 4.68
N THR A 135 -4.49 4.52 3.51
CA THR A 135 -5.77 5.10 3.06
C THR A 135 -6.57 4.02 2.35
N ASP A 136 -7.80 4.28 1.90
CA ASP A 136 -8.51 3.33 1.03
C ASP A 136 -8.53 3.84 -0.42
N PRO A 137 -8.20 3.01 -1.42
CA PRO A 137 -8.21 3.41 -2.83
C PRO A 137 -9.62 3.51 -3.42
N PHE A 138 -10.61 2.86 -2.80
CA PHE A 138 -12.02 2.85 -3.24
C PHE A 138 -12.93 3.45 -2.18
N GLN A 139 -12.52 4.61 -1.65
CA GLN A 139 -13.39 5.49 -0.87
C GLN A 139 -14.23 6.40 -1.78
N PRO A 140 -15.27 7.10 -1.29
CA PRO A 140 -16.16 7.91 -2.13
C PRO A 140 -15.46 8.92 -3.05
N LEU A 141 -14.28 9.44 -2.66
CA LEU A 141 -13.47 10.32 -3.49
C LEU A 141 -13.05 9.70 -4.84
N GLU A 142 -12.94 8.38 -4.95
CA GLU A 142 -12.54 7.72 -6.20
C GLU A 142 -13.58 7.91 -7.29
N ALA A 143 -14.87 7.97 -6.94
CA ALA A 143 -15.94 8.15 -7.93
C ALA A 143 -15.83 9.47 -8.71
N SER A 144 -15.25 10.51 -8.09
CA SER A 144 -15.05 11.82 -8.73
C SER A 144 -13.61 12.07 -9.18
N ALA A 145 -12.61 11.59 -8.44
CA ALA A 145 -11.21 11.90 -8.72
C ALA A 145 -10.48 10.86 -9.59
N GLY A 146 -10.86 9.59 -9.54
CA GLY A 146 -10.27 8.54 -10.39
C GLY A 146 -8.77 8.28 -10.20
N HIS A 147 -8.18 8.60 -9.04
CA HIS A 147 -6.74 8.50 -8.82
C HIS A 147 -6.27 7.06 -8.71
N THR A 148 -7.08 6.17 -8.14
CA THR A 148 -6.79 4.74 -8.09
C THR A 148 -6.79 4.17 -9.50
N ARG A 149 -7.80 4.46 -10.31
CA ARG A 149 -7.85 4.01 -11.71
C ARG A 149 -6.63 4.50 -12.48
N LEU A 150 -6.28 5.78 -12.36
CA LEU A 150 -5.07 6.34 -12.98
C LEU A 150 -3.81 5.62 -12.51
N ALA A 151 -3.62 5.44 -11.20
CA ALA A 151 -2.44 4.79 -10.66
C ALA A 151 -2.28 3.36 -11.19
N LEU A 152 -3.36 2.60 -11.26
CA LEU A 152 -3.36 1.23 -11.79
C LEU A 152 -3.07 1.17 -13.29
N GLN A 153 -3.58 2.12 -14.08
CA GLN A 153 -3.26 2.24 -15.50
C GLN A 153 -1.78 2.52 -15.73
N GLU A 154 -1.19 3.44 -14.96
CA GLU A 154 0.24 3.74 -15.06
C GLU A 154 1.11 2.58 -14.54
N ILE A 155 0.69 1.91 -13.47
CA ILE A 155 1.35 0.68 -12.99
C ILE A 155 1.36 -0.40 -14.09
N LEU A 156 0.26 -0.56 -14.83
CA LEU A 156 0.18 -1.50 -15.94
C LEU A 156 1.13 -1.10 -17.09
N ARG A 157 1.20 0.19 -17.44
CA ARG A 157 2.15 0.69 -18.47
C ARG A 157 3.61 0.46 -18.07
N HIS A 158 3.92 0.66 -16.80
CA HIS A 158 5.26 0.48 -16.23
C HIS A 158 5.45 -0.88 -15.54
N ARG A 159 4.68 -1.92 -15.94
CA ARG A 159 4.56 -3.20 -15.20
C ARG A 159 5.90 -3.86 -14.86
N ARG A 160 6.91 -3.71 -15.74
CA ARG A 160 8.26 -4.28 -15.57
C ARG A 160 9.00 -3.75 -14.33
N ARG A 161 8.61 -2.59 -13.78
CA ARG A 161 9.16 -2.04 -12.54
C ARG A 161 8.56 -2.65 -11.27
N PHE A 162 7.57 -3.53 -11.42
CA PHE A 162 6.88 -4.15 -10.30
C PHE A 162 6.94 -5.67 -10.39
N THR A 163 7.33 -6.37 -9.32
CA THR A 163 7.32 -7.85 -9.32
C THR A 163 5.94 -8.41 -8.93
N SER A 164 5.21 -7.66 -8.11
CA SER A 164 3.80 -7.88 -7.84
C SER A 164 3.08 -6.55 -7.59
N VAL A 165 1.76 -6.56 -7.79
CA VAL A 165 0.87 -5.42 -7.53
C VAL A 165 -0.23 -5.89 -6.59
N VAL A 166 -0.33 -5.25 -5.43
CA VAL A 166 -1.34 -5.57 -4.41
C VAL A 166 -2.18 -4.33 -4.16
N VAL A 167 -3.50 -4.46 -4.27
CA VAL A 167 -4.44 -3.39 -3.91
C VAL A 167 -5.13 -3.75 -2.61
N LEU A 168 -4.92 -2.96 -1.57
CA LEU A 168 -5.58 -3.15 -0.28
C LEU A 168 -6.84 -2.27 -0.21
N THR A 169 -7.99 -2.85 0.13
CA THR A 169 -9.24 -2.09 0.29
C THR A 169 -10.21 -2.75 1.26
N LYS A 170 -11.06 -1.94 1.91
CA LYS A 170 -12.30 -2.37 2.56
C LYS A 170 -13.52 -2.26 1.65
N ASN A 171 -13.40 -1.70 0.44
CA ASN A 171 -14.51 -1.44 -0.48
C ASN A 171 -14.32 -2.09 -1.86
N PRO A 172 -14.29 -3.44 -1.92
CA PRO A 172 -14.20 -4.15 -3.19
C PRO A 172 -15.44 -3.93 -4.07
N ARG A 173 -16.60 -3.62 -3.48
CA ARG A 173 -17.84 -3.38 -4.22
C ARG A 173 -17.75 -2.11 -5.07
N LEU A 174 -17.26 -1.01 -4.51
CA LEU A 174 -17.08 0.23 -5.27
C LEU A 174 -16.07 0.05 -6.41
N ALA A 175 -15.00 -0.73 -6.21
CA ALA A 175 -14.06 -1.06 -7.29
C ALA A 175 -14.76 -1.71 -8.50
N VAL A 176 -15.72 -2.59 -8.24
CA VAL A 176 -16.53 -3.24 -9.28
C VAL A 176 -17.50 -2.24 -9.92
N GLU A 177 -18.19 -1.43 -9.13
CA GLU A 177 -19.15 -0.42 -9.61
C GLU A 177 -18.48 0.66 -10.48
N LEU A 178 -17.23 1.02 -10.19
CA LEU A 178 -16.43 1.95 -10.98
C LEU A 178 -15.77 1.31 -12.22
N GLY A 179 -16.08 0.05 -12.53
CA GLY A 179 -15.60 -0.63 -13.72
C GLY A 179 -14.08 -0.86 -13.73
N CYS A 180 -13.48 -1.13 -12.56
CA CYS A 180 -12.05 -1.46 -12.48
C CYS A 180 -11.74 -2.92 -12.83
N VAL A 181 -12.76 -3.77 -13.01
CA VAL A 181 -12.60 -5.22 -13.22
C VAL A 181 -11.76 -5.56 -14.46
N ASP A 182 -11.97 -4.86 -15.58
CA ASP A 182 -11.19 -5.12 -16.80
C ASP A 182 -9.71 -4.78 -16.59
N LEU A 183 -9.43 -3.64 -15.95
CA LEU A 183 -8.07 -3.23 -15.59
C LEU A 183 -7.39 -4.23 -14.63
N PHE A 184 -8.15 -4.79 -13.69
CA PHE A 184 -7.65 -5.85 -12.81
C PHE A 184 -7.29 -7.13 -13.58
N ARG A 185 -8.08 -7.50 -14.60
CA ARG A 185 -7.78 -8.66 -15.46
C ARG A 185 -6.54 -8.42 -16.32
N GLU A 186 -6.37 -7.21 -16.84
CA GLU A 186 -5.16 -6.81 -17.56
C GLU A 186 -3.92 -6.89 -16.66
N LEU A 187 -4.00 -6.35 -15.44
CA LEU A 187 -2.93 -6.43 -14.44
C LEU A 187 -2.60 -7.87 -14.05
N ALA A 188 -3.61 -8.74 -13.92
CA ALA A 188 -3.45 -10.16 -13.62
C ALA A 188 -2.80 -10.95 -14.77
N SER A 189 -3.02 -10.53 -16.01
CA SER A 189 -2.47 -11.18 -17.20
C SER A 189 -1.07 -10.66 -17.58
N ALA A 190 -0.68 -9.51 -17.02
CA ALA A 190 0.62 -8.90 -17.27
C ALA A 190 1.76 -9.59 -16.47
N HIS A 191 3.00 -9.20 -16.72
CA HIS A 191 4.18 -9.76 -16.05
C HIS A 191 4.11 -9.60 -14.52
N GLY A 192 4.19 -10.68 -13.75
CA GLY A 192 4.24 -10.68 -12.29
C GLY A 192 2.85 -10.78 -11.62
N ALA A 193 2.80 -11.07 -10.32
CA ALA A 193 1.55 -11.35 -9.62
C ALA A 193 0.67 -10.10 -9.41
N PHE A 194 -0.65 -10.26 -9.42
CA PHE A 194 -1.61 -9.23 -9.05
C PHE A 194 -2.70 -9.83 -8.15
N CYS A 195 -3.09 -9.11 -7.10
CA CYS A 195 -4.26 -9.46 -6.29
C CYS A 195 -4.91 -8.23 -5.63
N ILE A 196 -6.16 -8.42 -5.23
CA ILE A 196 -6.88 -7.51 -4.33
C ILE A 196 -6.88 -8.12 -2.92
N GLU A 197 -6.32 -7.40 -1.96
CA GLU A 197 -6.45 -7.70 -0.54
C GLU A 197 -7.72 -7.00 -0.01
N VAL A 198 -8.69 -7.79 0.45
CA VAL A 198 -9.93 -7.24 1.04
C VAL A 198 -9.91 -7.39 2.54
N SER A 199 -9.94 -6.27 3.26
CA SER A 199 -10.05 -6.24 4.72
C SER A 199 -11.48 -6.54 5.18
N LEU A 200 -11.64 -7.68 5.85
CA LEU A 200 -12.89 -8.14 6.47
C LEU A 200 -12.57 -8.61 7.90
N ALA A 201 -12.30 -7.66 8.79
CA ALA A 201 -11.97 -7.94 10.19
C ALA A 201 -13.18 -8.49 10.98
N PHE A 202 -14.39 -8.06 10.60
CA PHE A 202 -15.63 -8.42 11.27
C PHE A 202 -16.58 -9.13 10.31
N TRP A 203 -17.22 -10.18 10.80
CA TRP A 203 -18.29 -10.87 10.08
C TRP A 203 -19.69 -10.42 10.52
N ARG A 204 -19.80 -9.76 11.69
CA ARG A 204 -21.05 -9.21 12.22
C ARG A 204 -21.12 -7.71 11.95
N GLU A 205 -22.26 -7.25 11.47
CA GLU A 205 -22.47 -5.85 11.11
C GLU A 205 -22.45 -4.94 12.34
N GLU A 206 -22.92 -5.43 13.49
CA GLU A 206 -22.89 -4.67 14.76
C GLU A 206 -21.46 -4.37 15.19
N ALA A 207 -20.54 -5.34 15.03
CA ALA A 207 -19.12 -5.14 15.32
C ALA A 207 -18.49 -4.15 14.31
N ARG A 208 -18.81 -4.28 13.03
CA ARG A 208 -18.34 -3.33 12.01
C ARG A 208 -18.81 -1.90 12.32
N LEU A 209 -20.09 -1.71 12.66
CA LEU A 209 -20.63 -0.41 13.06
C LEU A 209 -19.91 0.18 14.28
N ALA A 210 -19.50 -0.66 15.23
CA ALA A 210 -18.79 -0.21 16.42
C ALA A 210 -17.32 0.19 16.16
N TYR A 211 -16.65 -0.41 15.15
CA TYR A 211 -15.19 -0.30 14.99
C TYR A 211 -14.73 0.34 13.69
N ASP A 212 -15.45 0.18 12.59
CA ASP A 212 -15.16 0.84 11.32
C ASP A 212 -16.44 1.41 10.69
N PRO A 213 -17.14 2.35 11.37
CA PRO A 213 -18.49 2.81 11.05
C PRO A 213 -18.65 3.39 9.65
N GLY A 214 -17.63 4.08 9.12
CA GLY A 214 -17.65 4.65 7.77
C GLY A 214 -17.26 3.67 6.66
N ALA A 215 -16.82 2.45 6.99
CA ALA A 215 -16.49 1.44 6.00
C ALA A 215 -17.74 0.74 5.44
N PRO A 216 -17.68 0.12 4.25
CA PRO A 216 -18.81 -0.62 3.70
C PRO A 216 -19.27 -1.75 4.61
N SER A 217 -20.56 -2.08 4.53
CA SER A 217 -21.18 -3.17 5.30
C SER A 217 -20.46 -4.49 5.05
N VAL A 218 -20.55 -5.42 6.01
CA VAL A 218 -19.98 -6.77 5.84
C VAL A 218 -20.51 -7.43 4.56
N GLN A 219 -21.80 -7.26 4.29
CA GLN A 219 -22.45 -7.82 3.10
C GLN A 219 -21.90 -7.22 1.80
N ASP A 220 -21.69 -5.90 1.74
CA ASP A 220 -21.09 -5.24 0.58
C ASP A 220 -19.67 -5.73 0.30
N ARG A 221 -18.87 -5.95 1.35
CA ARG A 221 -17.52 -6.51 1.20
C ARG A 221 -17.58 -7.92 0.62
N ILE A 222 -18.46 -8.77 1.15
CA ILE A 222 -18.67 -10.14 0.65
C ILE A 222 -19.14 -10.13 -0.81
N ASP A 223 -20.08 -9.26 -1.17
CA ASP A 223 -20.60 -9.18 -2.53
C ASP A 223 -19.56 -8.66 -3.52
N GLY A 224 -18.74 -7.67 -3.12
CA GLY A 224 -17.57 -7.25 -3.89
C GLY A 224 -16.58 -8.39 -4.09
N ILE A 225 -16.26 -9.16 -3.06
CA ILE A 225 -15.39 -10.35 -3.16
C ILE A 225 -15.96 -11.36 -4.17
N ARG A 226 -17.26 -11.69 -4.07
CA ARG A 226 -17.91 -12.63 -4.99
C ARG A 226 -17.81 -12.16 -6.43
N ARG A 227 -18.08 -10.88 -6.70
CA ARG A 227 -18.01 -10.29 -8.05
C ARG A 227 -16.59 -10.30 -8.61
N LEU A 228 -15.59 -9.94 -7.81
CA LEU A 228 -14.18 -10.00 -8.21
C LEU A 228 -13.75 -11.44 -8.52
N ARG A 229 -14.13 -12.40 -7.67
CA ARG A 229 -13.83 -13.82 -7.89
C ARG A 229 -14.52 -14.38 -9.12
N ALA A 230 -15.79 -14.03 -9.36
CA ALA A 230 -16.52 -14.41 -10.56
C ALA A 230 -15.88 -13.86 -11.84
N ALA A 231 -15.24 -12.70 -11.76
CA ALA A 231 -14.48 -12.10 -12.87
C ALA A 231 -13.07 -12.68 -13.06
N GLY A 232 -12.65 -13.66 -12.25
CA GLY A 232 -11.32 -14.29 -12.31
C GLY A 232 -10.21 -13.48 -11.61
N VAL A 233 -10.55 -12.45 -10.84
CA VAL A 233 -9.56 -11.65 -10.09
C VAL A 233 -9.14 -12.40 -8.82
N ALA A 234 -7.84 -12.51 -8.59
CA ALA A 234 -7.31 -13.08 -7.36
C ALA A 234 -7.62 -12.18 -6.17
N VAL A 235 -8.28 -12.74 -5.16
CA VAL A 235 -8.66 -12.04 -3.92
C VAL A 235 -8.02 -12.73 -2.73
N VAL A 236 -7.35 -11.95 -1.89
CA VAL A 236 -6.82 -12.35 -0.59
C VAL A 236 -7.69 -11.74 0.49
N LEU A 237 -8.23 -12.58 1.38
CA LEU A 237 -8.99 -12.09 2.53
C LEU A 237 -8.02 -11.68 3.64
N ARG A 238 -8.16 -10.44 4.13
CA ARG A 238 -7.42 -9.96 5.28
C ARG A 238 -8.31 -9.85 6.50
N ILE A 239 -8.04 -10.72 7.47
CA ILE A 239 -8.70 -10.70 8.77
C ILE A 239 -7.77 -9.92 9.71
N ASP A 240 -7.86 -8.59 9.66
CA ASP A 240 -6.94 -7.66 10.31
C ASP A 240 -7.69 -6.35 10.66
N PRO A 241 -7.71 -5.92 11.94
CA PRO A 241 -7.02 -6.52 13.08
C PRO A 241 -7.76 -7.74 13.66
N LEU A 242 -6.98 -8.63 14.28
CA LEU A 242 -7.52 -9.66 15.16
C LEU A 242 -7.66 -9.07 16.56
N PHE A 243 -8.90 -8.94 17.01
CA PHE A 243 -9.17 -8.54 18.39
C PHE A 243 -9.18 -9.76 19.33
N PRO A 244 -8.82 -9.58 20.61
CA PRO A 244 -9.18 -10.53 21.65
C PRO A 244 -10.70 -10.74 21.70
N ARG A 245 -11.14 -11.86 22.26
CA ARG A 245 -12.54 -12.34 22.25
C ARG A 245 -13.60 -11.32 22.73
N PHE A 246 -13.21 -10.32 23.55
CA PHE A 246 -14.12 -9.33 24.13
C PHE A 246 -13.53 -7.90 24.08
N PRO A 247 -13.47 -7.26 22.90
CA PRO A 247 -12.80 -5.98 22.77
C PRO A 247 -13.68 -4.78 23.13
N ARG A 248 -15.03 -4.91 23.21
CA ARG A 248 -16.00 -3.90 23.74
C ARG A 248 -17.50 -4.33 23.75
N TRP A 249 -17.87 -5.61 23.85
CA TRP A 249 -19.29 -6.02 23.66
C TRP A 249 -20.18 -6.22 24.91
N ASP A 250 -19.68 -6.27 26.14
CA ASP A 250 -20.60 -6.51 27.29
C ASP A 250 -21.02 -5.22 27.99
N SER A 251 -22.01 -4.54 27.41
CA SER A 251 -22.94 -3.69 28.18
C SER A 251 -24.29 -4.39 28.44
N GLY A 252 -24.38 -5.72 28.23
CA GLY A 252 -25.61 -6.48 28.49
C GLY A 252 -25.48 -7.99 28.67
N CYS A 253 -24.33 -8.61 28.40
CA CYS A 253 -24.09 -9.99 28.83
C CYS A 253 -23.49 -9.91 30.24
N ALA A 254 -24.28 -10.27 31.24
CA ALA A 254 -23.72 -10.69 32.51
C ALA A 254 -22.70 -11.78 32.19
N ALA A 255 -21.45 -11.56 32.61
CA ALA A 255 -20.42 -12.58 32.57
C ALA A 255 -20.93 -13.79 33.34
N ASP A 256 -21.48 -14.78 32.62
CA ASP A 256 -21.75 -16.07 33.19
C ASP A 256 -20.39 -16.75 33.33
N GLU A 257 -19.84 -16.68 34.55
CA GLU A 257 -18.55 -17.24 34.97
C GLU A 257 -18.44 -18.76 34.66
N THR A 258 -19.55 -19.40 34.28
CA THR A 258 -19.63 -20.83 33.96
C THR A 258 -19.12 -21.21 32.56
N SER A 259 -18.89 -20.25 31.64
CA SER A 259 -18.46 -20.56 30.26
C SER A 259 -16.96 -20.74 30.07
N ALA A 260 -16.14 -20.41 31.08
CA ALA A 260 -14.68 -20.53 31.03
C ALA A 260 -14.17 -21.99 31.02
N THR A 261 -15.03 -22.97 31.31
CA THR A 261 -14.61 -24.37 31.52
C THR A 261 -14.82 -25.29 30.30
N ARG A 262 -15.38 -24.80 29.18
CA ARG A 262 -15.75 -25.67 28.05
C ARG A 262 -14.71 -25.88 26.94
N TYR A 263 -13.51 -25.34 27.09
CA TYR A 263 -12.42 -25.63 26.14
C TYR A 263 -11.10 -25.83 26.90
N ARG A 264 -10.93 -27.04 27.44
CA ARG A 264 -9.64 -27.71 27.62
C ARG A 264 -9.58 -28.88 26.65
#